data_AF-W7X454-F1
#
_entry.id   AF-W7X454-F1
#
_cell.length_a   1.000
_cell.length_b   1.000
_cell.length_c   1.000
_cell.angle_alpha   90.00
_cell.angle_beta   90.00
_cell.angle_gamma   90.00
#
_symmetry.space_group_name_H-M   'P 1'
#
loop_
_entity.id
_entity.type
_entity.pdbx_description
1 polymer ?
#
loop_
_entity_poly.entity_id
_entity_poly.type
_entity_poly.pdbx_seq_one_letter_code
_entity_poly.pdbx_strand_id
1 'polypeptide(L)'
;MIKNIQLLKGLVAILVLLVVVKAQEVYQEPKCDVELDGSLCLFNGDKVLVPRAKLPGLLLHYSFDDSQNLDLSGNGFHPAIGKPIVKGQPWGGSGNSAYFYGPNFLKFNIPRDKFKASEYSIQFYIFPIQEQQMKGKAECPILQKGFDNKVDGNYERSPAIYFHKIKRSILLYFSTSDKQEYQQGEFLESNARLPYNKWAHIVVSKTGSKIKLFVNGLLDSVQVLMNFDIENDSSFYLGNAPWLSDECSLNAYIDELKILDVETKSYQVQAEASSFLAGIEPNFLHLGCINCPIETAKSACITGYHLCTNLELYSGAYTIARFMGWTELNRNIWTYNQLFRQDSEQEERVNSGIGICCLDLEEPSQM
;
A
#
# COMPACT_ATOMS: atom_id res chain seq x y z
N MET A 1 86.85 13.28 -4.21
CA MET A 1 86.04 12.76 -5.33
C MET A 1 84.80 13.62 -5.44
N ILE A 2 84.88 14.69 -6.24
CA ILE A 2 84.14 14.91 -7.50
C ILE A 2 82.73 15.54 -7.30
N LYS A 3 82.69 16.84 -7.62
CA LYS A 3 81.67 17.69 -8.27
C LYS A 3 80.35 18.11 -7.59
N ASN A 4 80.32 19.43 -7.40
CA ASN A 4 79.25 20.44 -7.55
C ASN A 4 78.16 20.23 -8.64
N ILE A 5 76.94 20.66 -8.27
CA ILE A 5 75.97 21.55 -8.97
C ILE A 5 75.33 21.08 -10.29
N GLN A 6 73.98 20.96 -10.30
CA GLN A 6 73.13 21.67 -11.29
C GLN A 6 71.64 21.77 -10.89
N LEU A 7 71.15 23.01 -10.92
CA LEU A 7 69.76 23.46 -10.92
C LEU A 7 69.10 23.23 -12.31
N LEU A 8 67.77 23.02 -12.27
CA LEU A 8 66.71 23.42 -13.23
C LEU A 8 66.88 23.20 -14.75
N LYS A 9 65.95 22.40 -15.32
CA LYS A 9 65.18 22.54 -16.60
C LYS A 9 64.60 21.14 -16.92
N GLY A 10 63.34 20.89 -17.29
CA GLY A 10 62.19 21.71 -17.64
C GLY A 10 60.91 20.86 -17.66
N LEU A 11 59.78 21.54 -17.86
CA LEU A 11 58.39 21.05 -17.91
C LEU A 11 58.18 19.82 -18.80
N VAL A 12 57.41 18.82 -18.30
CA VAL A 12 56.25 18.26 -19.01
C VAL A 12 55.19 17.91 -17.96
N ALA A 13 54.05 18.58 -18.07
CA ALA A 13 52.83 18.29 -17.32
C ALA A 13 52.41 16.82 -17.51
N ILE A 14 51.81 16.21 -16.49
CA ILE A 14 50.57 15.43 -16.61
C ILE A 14 50.14 15.04 -15.18
N LEU A 15 49.13 15.79 -14.72
CA LEU A 15 48.18 15.37 -13.70
C LEU A 15 47.47 14.12 -14.26
N VAL A 16 47.69 12.93 -13.71
CA VAL A 16 46.70 11.84 -13.79
C VAL A 16 46.39 11.39 -12.38
N LEU A 17 45.35 12.04 -11.88
CA LEU A 17 44.38 11.51 -10.95
C LEU A 17 43.88 10.16 -11.48
N LEU A 18 44.47 9.04 -11.05
CA LEU A 18 43.88 7.71 -11.24
C LEU A 18 43.21 7.29 -9.94
N VAL A 19 42.04 7.89 -9.80
CA VAL A 19 40.89 7.42 -9.03
C VAL A 19 40.73 5.92 -9.28
N VAL A 20 41.15 5.09 -8.33
CA VAL A 20 40.71 3.69 -8.27
C VAL A 20 39.34 3.70 -7.60
N VAL A 21 38.34 4.21 -8.32
CA VAL A 21 36.96 3.77 -8.12
C VAL A 21 36.91 2.39 -8.74
N LYS A 22 37.14 1.36 -7.94
CA LYS A 22 36.56 0.06 -8.25
C LYS A 22 35.06 0.22 -8.02
N ALA A 23 34.36 0.61 -9.08
CA ALA A 23 32.96 0.26 -9.23
C ALA A 23 32.91 -1.27 -9.14
N GLN A 24 32.48 -1.75 -7.98
CA GLN A 24 32.17 -3.15 -7.80
C GLN A 24 30.82 -3.31 -8.51
N GLU A 25 30.86 -3.56 -9.82
CA GLU A 25 29.69 -4.02 -10.55
C GLU A 25 29.22 -5.30 -9.84
N VAL A 26 28.10 -5.19 -9.13
CA VAL A 26 27.42 -6.33 -8.54
C VAL A 26 26.94 -7.16 -9.73
N TYR A 27 27.68 -8.19 -10.08
CA TYR A 27 27.27 -9.22 -11.03
C TYR A 27 26.03 -9.89 -10.43
N GLN A 28 24.84 -9.44 -10.81
CA GLN A 28 23.61 -10.16 -10.51
C GLN A 28 23.56 -11.33 -11.49
N GLU A 29 23.65 -12.57 -10.98
CA GLU A 29 23.36 -13.72 -11.81
C GLU A 29 21.97 -13.55 -12.43
N PRO A 30 21.81 -13.84 -13.74
CA PRO A 30 20.50 -13.76 -14.37
C PRO A 30 19.55 -14.71 -13.63
N LYS A 31 18.50 -14.16 -13.02
CA LYS A 31 17.51 -14.92 -12.25
C LYS A 31 16.59 -15.76 -13.13
N CYS A 32 16.64 -15.57 -14.44
CA CYS A 32 15.83 -16.28 -15.42
C CYS A 32 16.75 -17.03 -16.38
N ASP A 33 16.47 -18.31 -16.61
CA ASP A 33 17.20 -19.14 -17.57
C ASP A 33 17.00 -18.66 -19.01
N VAL A 34 15.80 -18.14 -19.31
CA VAL A 34 15.38 -17.68 -20.64
C VAL A 34 14.44 -16.49 -20.48
N GLU A 35 14.65 -15.43 -21.26
CA GLU A 35 13.78 -14.26 -21.38
C GLU A 35 13.32 -14.13 -22.84
N LEU A 36 12.00 -14.02 -23.07
CA LEU A 36 11.40 -14.01 -24.41
C LEU A 36 10.34 -12.92 -24.51
N ASP A 37 10.44 -12.12 -25.57
CA ASP A 37 9.39 -11.20 -25.98
C ASP A 37 8.42 -11.91 -26.94
N GLY A 38 7.35 -12.49 -26.38
CA GLY A 38 6.24 -13.02 -27.16
C GLY A 38 5.95 -14.51 -26.96
N SER A 39 5.38 -15.14 -27.98
CA SER A 39 4.96 -16.53 -27.91
C SER A 39 6.09 -17.50 -28.23
N LEU A 40 6.21 -18.57 -27.46
CA LEU A 40 7.10 -19.69 -27.75
C LEU A 40 6.32 -20.84 -28.38
N CYS A 41 6.61 -21.17 -29.63
CA CYS A 41 6.06 -22.34 -30.32
C CYS A 41 6.94 -23.56 -30.07
N LEU A 42 6.35 -24.62 -29.52
CA LEU A 42 7.01 -25.88 -29.19
C LEU A 42 6.41 -27.03 -30.01
N PHE A 43 7.14 -28.15 -30.07
CA PHE A 43 6.68 -29.41 -30.67
C PHE A 43 6.17 -29.26 -32.11
N ASN A 44 7.00 -28.68 -33.01
CA ASN A 44 6.65 -28.45 -34.42
C ASN A 44 5.35 -27.65 -34.65
N GLY A 45 4.94 -26.83 -33.68
CA GLY A 45 3.73 -25.99 -33.78
C GLY A 45 2.52 -26.53 -33.02
N ASP A 46 2.62 -27.69 -32.37
CA ASP A 46 1.51 -28.29 -31.63
C ASP A 46 1.20 -27.58 -30.31
N LYS A 47 2.12 -26.75 -29.79
CA LYS A 47 1.91 -25.99 -28.56
C LYS A 47 2.46 -24.57 -28.65
N VAL A 48 1.63 -23.61 -28.34
CA VAL A 48 2.04 -22.20 -28.20
C VAL A 48 1.96 -21.81 -26.73
N LEU A 49 3.08 -21.35 -26.18
CA LEU A 49 3.12 -20.71 -24.87
C LEU A 49 3.07 -19.20 -25.07
N VAL A 50 2.09 -18.54 -24.48
CA VAL A 50 1.95 -17.08 -24.50
C VAL A 50 2.21 -16.51 -23.11
N PRO A 51 2.71 -15.27 -23.00
CA PRO A 51 2.83 -14.60 -21.72
C PRO A 51 1.45 -14.42 -21.08
N ARG A 52 1.42 -14.30 -19.75
CA ARG A 52 0.18 -14.01 -19.02
C ARG A 52 -0.37 -12.64 -19.43
N ALA A 53 -1.69 -12.51 -19.44
CA ALA A 53 -2.33 -11.21 -19.60
C ALA A 53 -1.90 -10.27 -18.46
N LYS A 54 -1.53 -9.04 -18.80
CA LYS A 54 -1.07 -8.01 -17.86
C LYS A 54 -2.12 -6.92 -17.74
N LEU A 55 -2.27 -6.37 -16.54
CA LEU A 55 -3.05 -5.15 -16.34
C LEU A 55 -2.37 -3.98 -17.07
N PRO A 56 -3.13 -3.05 -17.69
CA PRO A 56 -2.56 -1.84 -18.24
C PRO A 56 -1.75 -1.09 -17.18
N GLY A 57 -0.52 -0.70 -17.52
CA GLY A 57 0.37 0.01 -16.60
C GLY A 57 1.02 -0.82 -15.50
N LEU A 58 0.93 -2.15 -15.54
CA LEU A 58 1.58 -3.03 -14.56
C LEU A 58 3.11 -2.91 -14.61
N LEU A 59 3.71 -2.38 -13.55
CA LEU A 59 5.16 -2.24 -13.38
C LEU A 59 5.78 -3.41 -12.63
N LEU A 60 5.11 -3.93 -11.61
CA LEU A 60 5.62 -4.99 -10.73
C LEU A 60 4.48 -5.92 -10.34
N HIS A 61 4.74 -7.23 -10.31
CA HIS A 61 3.85 -8.20 -9.68
C HIS A 61 4.63 -9.30 -8.95
N TYR A 62 4.47 -9.36 -7.63
CA TYR A 62 4.93 -10.50 -6.81
C TYR A 62 3.71 -11.27 -6.29
N SER A 63 3.52 -12.50 -6.77
CA SER A 63 2.54 -13.42 -6.18
C SER A 63 3.08 -14.16 -4.96
N PHE A 64 4.39 -14.17 -4.75
CA PHE A 64 5.05 -14.93 -3.67
C PHE A 64 4.84 -16.46 -3.72
N ASP A 65 4.31 -17.01 -4.81
CA ASP A 65 4.18 -18.46 -5.00
C ASP A 65 5.53 -19.15 -5.24
N ASP A 66 6.44 -18.46 -5.93
CA ASP A 66 7.74 -18.97 -6.32
C ASP A 66 8.77 -18.79 -5.19
N SER A 67 9.87 -19.55 -5.22
CA SER A 67 10.88 -19.52 -4.15
C SER A 67 11.73 -18.24 -4.11
N GLN A 68 11.81 -17.49 -5.21
CA GLN A 68 12.71 -16.35 -5.41
C GLN A 68 11.99 -14.99 -5.38
N ASN A 69 10.65 -15.00 -5.26
CA ASN A 69 9.76 -13.84 -5.39
C ASN A 69 10.02 -13.10 -6.70
N LEU A 70 9.92 -13.80 -7.83
CA LEU A 70 10.18 -13.22 -9.15
C LEU A 70 9.11 -12.20 -9.52
N ASP A 71 9.52 -11.15 -10.24
CA ASP A 71 8.59 -10.19 -10.84
C ASP A 71 7.87 -10.83 -12.03
N LEU A 72 6.59 -11.11 -11.84
CA LEU A 72 5.70 -11.69 -12.84
C LEU A 72 5.16 -10.66 -13.83
N SER A 73 5.43 -9.36 -13.62
CA SER A 73 5.08 -8.32 -14.58
C SER A 73 5.90 -8.42 -15.86
N GLY A 74 7.04 -9.12 -15.83
CA GLY A 74 7.98 -9.23 -16.94
C GLY A 74 8.81 -7.97 -17.19
N ASN A 75 8.93 -7.06 -16.21
CA ASN A 75 9.83 -5.91 -16.29
C ASN A 75 11.20 -6.17 -15.65
N GLY A 76 11.41 -7.37 -15.10
CA GLY A 76 12.69 -7.79 -14.53
C GLY A 76 13.02 -7.14 -13.19
N PHE A 77 12.06 -6.53 -12.50
CA PHE A 77 12.29 -5.88 -11.20
C PHE A 77 12.32 -6.88 -10.04
N HIS A 78 13.12 -7.93 -10.18
CA HIS A 78 13.28 -8.94 -9.14
C HIS A 78 13.88 -8.33 -7.86
N PRO A 79 13.59 -8.89 -6.67
CA PRO A 79 14.18 -8.41 -5.44
C PRO A 79 15.69 -8.67 -5.43
N ALA A 80 16.45 -7.80 -4.80
CA ALA A 80 17.89 -7.98 -4.59
C ALA A 80 18.15 -9.30 -3.84
N ILE A 81 19.30 -9.93 -4.12
CA ILE A 81 19.73 -11.15 -3.43
C ILE A 81 19.85 -10.83 -1.93
N GLY A 82 19.14 -11.59 -1.11
CA GLY A 82 19.02 -11.35 0.32
C GLY A 82 18.55 -12.60 1.05
N LYS A 83 18.23 -12.44 2.35
CA LYS A 83 17.65 -13.56 3.12
C LYS A 83 16.33 -13.98 2.48
N PRO A 84 16.12 -15.29 2.24
CA PRO A 84 14.85 -15.76 1.69
C PRO A 84 13.73 -15.38 2.64
N ILE A 85 12.62 -14.90 2.07
CA ILE A 85 11.41 -14.63 2.84
C ILE A 85 10.69 -15.94 3.07
N VAL A 86 10.29 -16.17 4.32
CA VAL A 86 9.54 -17.35 4.71
C VAL A 86 8.18 -17.31 4.03
N LYS A 87 7.72 -18.47 3.57
CA LYS A 87 6.40 -18.60 2.94
C LYS A 87 5.32 -18.82 3.99
N GLY A 88 4.16 -18.20 3.77
CA GLY A 88 3.00 -18.26 4.64
C GLY A 88 1.78 -18.87 3.95
N GLN A 89 0.67 -18.88 4.68
CA GLN A 89 -0.62 -19.29 4.13
C GLN A 89 -1.05 -18.31 3.03
N PRO A 90 -1.51 -18.77 1.85
CA PRO A 90 -1.86 -17.88 0.76
C PRO A 90 -3.20 -17.18 0.99
N TRP A 91 -3.39 -16.07 0.29
CA TRP A 91 -4.71 -15.55 -0.02
C TRP A 91 -5.44 -16.49 -1.00
N GLY A 92 -6.77 -16.62 -0.89
CA GLY A 92 -7.58 -17.41 -1.83
C GLY A 92 -7.42 -18.94 -1.76
N GLY A 93 -6.55 -19.46 -0.87
CA GLY A 93 -6.45 -20.89 -0.58
C GLY A 93 -5.58 -21.71 -1.53
N SER A 94 -4.82 -21.06 -2.42
CA SER A 94 -3.85 -21.71 -3.31
C SER A 94 -2.60 -20.84 -3.43
N GLY A 95 -1.43 -21.45 -3.60
CA GLY A 95 -0.17 -20.72 -3.69
C GLY A 95 0.51 -20.50 -2.34
N ASN A 96 1.32 -19.44 -2.24
CA ASN A 96 1.99 -19.02 -1.01
C ASN A 96 1.97 -17.50 -0.86
N SER A 97 1.93 -17.03 0.39
CA SER A 97 2.19 -15.61 0.70
C SER A 97 3.61 -15.40 1.21
N ALA A 98 4.06 -14.14 1.26
CA ALA A 98 5.28 -13.76 1.97
C ALA A 98 5.00 -13.50 3.45
N TYR A 99 5.70 -14.20 4.34
CA TYR A 99 5.66 -13.97 5.78
C TYR A 99 6.75 -13.01 6.22
N PHE A 100 6.34 -11.83 6.68
CA PHE A 100 7.23 -10.85 7.29
C PHE A 100 7.11 -10.92 8.81
N TYR A 101 8.25 -11.21 9.43
CA TYR A 101 8.43 -11.27 10.88
C TYR A 101 9.80 -10.72 11.26
N GLY A 102 9.85 -9.91 12.31
CA GLY A 102 11.10 -9.33 12.80
C GLY A 102 11.71 -8.32 11.82
N PRO A 103 13.03 -8.36 11.61
CA PRO A 103 13.74 -7.40 10.76
C PRO A 103 13.71 -7.77 9.27
N ASN A 104 12.96 -8.79 8.85
CA ASN A 104 12.98 -9.28 7.48
C ASN A 104 12.31 -8.30 6.51
N PHE A 105 12.95 -8.05 5.36
CA PHE A 105 12.40 -7.23 4.29
C PHE A 105 12.89 -7.70 2.92
N LEU A 106 12.15 -7.36 1.87
CA LEU A 106 12.60 -7.43 0.48
C LEU A 106 13.00 -6.04 0.00
N LYS A 107 14.13 -5.94 -0.70
CA LYS A 107 14.55 -4.73 -1.39
C LYS A 107 14.44 -4.94 -2.89
N PHE A 108 13.83 -4.01 -3.61
CA PHE A 108 13.79 -4.03 -5.08
C PHE A 108 13.86 -2.60 -5.62
N ASN A 109 14.18 -2.45 -6.90
CA ASN A 109 14.38 -1.14 -7.50
C ASN A 109 13.51 -0.97 -8.75
N ILE A 110 12.64 0.03 -8.72
CA ILE A 110 11.93 0.51 -9.91
C ILE A 110 12.48 1.91 -10.23
N PRO A 111 13.11 2.10 -11.39
CA PRO A 111 13.65 3.39 -11.82
C PRO A 111 12.59 4.51 -11.84
N ARG A 112 13.01 5.75 -11.54
CA ARG A 112 12.13 6.93 -11.51
C ARG A 112 11.50 7.28 -12.87
N ASP A 113 12.09 6.85 -13.97
CA ASP A 113 11.52 7.06 -15.31
C ASP A 113 10.26 6.22 -15.52
N LYS A 114 10.16 5.09 -14.82
CA LYS A 114 9.00 4.20 -14.84
C LYS A 114 8.01 4.45 -13.70
N PHE A 115 8.49 4.67 -12.47
CA PHE A 115 7.62 4.98 -11.33
C PHE A 115 7.59 6.48 -11.05
N LYS A 116 6.48 7.14 -11.39
CA LYS A 116 6.27 8.58 -11.18
C LYS A 116 5.57 8.82 -9.85
N ALA A 117 6.06 9.77 -9.04
CA ALA A 117 5.44 10.05 -7.75
C ALA A 117 4.05 10.72 -7.87
N SER A 118 3.75 11.31 -9.04
CA SER A 118 2.49 11.98 -9.34
C SER A 118 1.36 11.04 -9.77
N GLU A 119 1.66 9.83 -10.25
CA GLU A 119 0.64 8.89 -10.73
C GLU A 119 1.13 7.45 -10.59
N TYR A 120 0.42 6.67 -9.79
CA TYR A 120 0.68 5.24 -9.58
C TYR A 120 -0.47 4.60 -8.80
N SER A 121 -0.45 3.26 -8.77
CA SER A 121 -1.24 2.49 -7.81
C SER A 121 -0.43 1.36 -7.19
N ILE A 122 -0.68 1.07 -5.92
CA ILE A 122 -0.05 -0.01 -5.17
C ILE A 122 -1.16 -0.85 -4.56
N GLN A 123 -1.16 -2.15 -4.84
CA GLN A 123 -2.23 -3.08 -4.47
C GLN A 123 -1.60 -4.32 -3.85
N PHE A 124 -2.15 -4.81 -2.75
CA PHE A 124 -1.72 -6.05 -2.10
C PHE A 124 -2.76 -6.56 -1.11
N TYR A 125 -2.68 -7.84 -0.76
CA TYR A 125 -3.37 -8.39 0.39
C TYR A 125 -2.45 -8.45 1.61
N ILE A 126 -3.00 -8.20 2.79
CA ILE A 126 -2.28 -8.29 4.06
C ILE A 126 -3.07 -9.06 5.10
N PHE A 127 -2.40 -9.92 5.86
CA PHE A 127 -2.94 -10.62 7.02
C PHE A 127 -2.11 -10.24 8.26
N PRO A 128 -2.52 -9.23 9.04
CA PRO A 128 -1.81 -8.87 10.26
C PRO A 128 -2.02 -9.96 11.32
N ILE A 129 -0.94 -10.40 11.96
CA ILE A 129 -0.97 -11.44 13.00
C ILE A 129 -0.96 -10.76 14.37
N GLN A 130 -1.85 -11.20 15.25
CA GLN A 130 -1.89 -10.67 16.61
C GLN A 130 -0.67 -11.14 17.42
N GLU A 131 0.05 -10.20 18.02
CA GLU A 131 1.15 -10.49 18.93
C GLU A 131 0.67 -10.51 20.38
N GLN A 132 1.15 -11.48 21.19
CA GLN A 132 0.84 -11.54 22.62
C GLN A 132 1.48 -10.39 23.41
N GLN A 133 2.66 -9.93 22.96
CA GLN A 133 3.37 -8.81 23.56
C GLN A 133 3.84 -7.88 22.46
N MET A 134 3.47 -6.61 22.59
CA MET A 134 3.90 -5.56 21.70
C MET A 134 5.37 -5.25 21.91
N LYS A 135 6.18 -5.46 20.87
CA LYS A 135 7.59 -5.04 20.85
C LYS A 135 7.81 -3.88 19.89
N GLY A 136 8.64 -2.94 20.31
CA GLY A 136 9.06 -1.81 19.49
C GLY A 136 7.95 -0.77 19.28
N LYS A 137 8.09 0.01 18.22
CA LYS A 137 7.15 1.03 17.77
C LYS A 137 5.81 0.44 17.36
N ALA A 138 4.78 1.27 17.43
CA ALA A 138 3.44 0.88 16.99
C ALA A 138 3.30 0.93 15.45
N GLU A 139 4.06 1.79 14.78
CA GLU A 139 3.98 2.03 13.33
C GLU A 139 5.11 1.28 12.63
N CYS A 140 4.77 0.20 11.93
CA CYS A 140 5.73 -0.60 11.19
C CYS A 140 5.56 -0.40 9.67
N PRO A 141 6.65 -0.23 8.91
CA PRO A 141 6.56 -0.13 7.46
C PRO A 141 6.10 -1.45 6.85
N ILE A 142 5.07 -1.39 6.01
CA ILE A 142 4.70 -2.46 5.08
C ILE A 142 5.50 -2.27 3.80
N LEU A 143 5.49 -1.08 3.22
CA LEU A 143 6.20 -0.74 2.00
C LEU A 143 6.76 0.68 2.11
N GLN A 144 7.99 0.92 1.69
CA GLN A 144 8.51 2.27 1.55
C GLN A 144 9.43 2.40 0.34
N LYS A 145 9.22 3.43 -0.48
CA LYS A 145 10.18 3.93 -1.46
C LYS A 145 10.90 5.15 -0.89
N GLY A 146 12.22 5.05 -0.78
CA GLY A 146 13.03 6.08 -0.15
C GLY A 146 13.86 5.57 1.02
N PHE A 147 14.76 6.40 1.52
CA PHE A 147 15.58 6.15 2.71
C PHE A 147 15.35 7.25 3.76
N ASP A 148 14.96 6.87 4.97
CA ASP A 148 14.93 7.83 6.09
C ASP A 148 16.28 7.89 6.79
N ASN A 149 16.90 9.06 6.78
CA ASN A 149 18.06 9.39 7.58
C ASN A 149 17.64 10.12 8.85
N LYS A 150 17.57 9.39 9.96
CA LYS A 150 17.20 9.93 11.28
C LYS A 150 18.25 10.90 11.86
N VAL A 151 19.51 10.80 11.45
CA VAL A 151 20.59 11.66 11.96
C VAL A 151 20.44 13.07 11.39
N ASP A 152 20.19 13.13 10.08
CA ASP A 152 20.06 14.40 9.36
C ASP A 152 18.60 14.91 9.32
N GLY A 153 17.66 14.14 9.86
CA GLY A 153 16.22 14.45 9.84
C GLY A 153 15.63 14.48 8.42
N ASN A 154 16.24 13.76 7.48
CA ASN A 154 15.76 13.66 6.10
C ASN A 154 14.92 12.39 5.93
N TYR A 155 13.64 12.56 5.58
CA TYR A 155 12.69 11.45 5.41
C TYR A 155 12.26 11.37 3.95
N GLU A 156 12.58 10.26 3.29
CA GLU A 156 12.19 9.99 1.91
C GLU A 156 11.13 8.87 1.90
N ARG A 157 9.90 9.27 1.64
CA ARG A 157 8.68 8.46 1.72
C ARG A 157 7.80 8.79 0.53
N SER A 158 8.19 8.35 -0.67
CA SER A 158 7.46 8.68 -1.91
C SER A 158 7.12 7.43 -2.73
N PRO A 159 6.17 6.59 -2.29
CA PRO A 159 5.41 6.66 -1.04
C PRO A 159 5.92 5.72 0.06
N ALA A 160 5.32 5.85 1.24
CA ALA A 160 5.38 4.84 2.30
C ALA A 160 3.99 4.40 2.77
N ILE A 161 3.83 3.11 3.04
CA ILE A 161 2.64 2.45 3.58
C ILE A 161 3.06 1.73 4.85
N TYR A 162 2.42 2.08 5.96
CA TYR A 162 2.72 1.61 7.31
C TYR A 162 1.47 0.97 7.92
N PHE A 163 1.69 0.01 8.82
CA PHE A 163 0.65 -0.56 9.66
C PHE A 163 0.84 -0.08 11.10
N HIS A 164 -0.19 0.56 11.66
CA HIS A 164 -0.20 0.93 13.07
C HIS A 164 -0.76 -0.24 13.89
N LYS A 165 0.08 -1.04 14.55
CA LYS A 165 -0.31 -2.26 15.27
C LYS A 165 -1.36 -2.05 16.37
N ILE A 166 -1.31 -0.94 17.13
CA ILE A 166 -2.29 -0.71 18.21
C ILE A 166 -3.66 -0.29 17.65
N LYS A 167 -3.68 0.77 16.82
CA LYS A 167 -4.90 1.24 16.17
C LYS A 167 -5.42 0.27 15.11
N ARG A 168 -4.56 -0.57 14.52
CA ARG A 168 -4.79 -1.43 13.36
C ARG A 168 -5.20 -0.67 12.09
N SER A 169 -4.70 0.55 11.94
CA SER A 169 -4.91 1.39 10.77
C SER A 169 -3.77 1.25 9.76
N ILE A 170 -4.05 1.60 8.51
CA ILE A 170 -3.03 1.87 7.49
C ILE A 170 -2.66 3.34 7.57
N LEU A 171 -1.37 3.62 7.58
CA LEU A 171 -0.80 4.96 7.51
C LEU A 171 -0.07 5.11 6.18
N LEU A 172 -0.39 6.15 5.43
CA LEU A 172 0.34 6.53 4.22
C LEU A 172 1.17 7.76 4.52
N TYR A 173 2.40 7.81 4.01
CA TYR A 173 3.25 8.99 4.07
C TYR A 173 3.73 9.37 2.67
N PHE A 174 3.81 10.67 2.42
CA PHE A 174 4.21 11.27 1.16
C PHE A 174 5.21 12.41 1.42
N SER A 175 6.45 12.26 0.99
CA SER A 175 7.42 13.35 1.04
C SER A 175 7.02 14.43 0.04
N THR A 176 6.85 15.65 0.54
CA THR A 176 6.54 16.84 -0.25
C THR A 176 7.60 17.92 -0.06
N SER A 177 7.56 18.95 -0.90
CA SER A 177 8.53 20.06 -0.86
C SER A 177 8.54 20.84 0.46
N ASP A 178 7.45 20.83 1.22
CA ASP A 178 7.36 21.52 2.51
C ASP A 178 7.85 20.64 3.66
N LYS A 179 9.14 20.77 3.96
CA LYS A 179 9.78 20.11 5.10
C LYS A 179 9.64 20.89 6.41
N GLN A 180 9.07 22.10 6.42
CA GLN A 180 8.90 22.89 7.64
C GLN A 180 7.68 22.44 8.43
N GLU A 181 6.54 22.33 7.77
CA GLU A 181 5.31 21.84 8.41
C GLU A 181 5.30 20.30 8.49
N TYR A 182 5.80 19.63 7.43
CA TYR A 182 5.72 18.17 7.29
C TYR A 182 7.12 17.54 7.15
N GLN A 183 7.94 17.62 8.20
CA GLN A 183 9.30 17.07 8.18
C GLN A 183 9.36 15.58 7.75
N GLN A 184 8.37 14.77 8.14
CA GLN A 184 8.27 13.35 7.80
C GLN A 184 7.38 13.06 6.56
N GLY A 185 6.93 14.11 5.88
CA GLY A 185 5.93 14.05 4.83
C GLY A 185 4.50 14.24 5.32
N GLU A 186 3.62 14.60 4.40
CA GLU A 186 2.18 14.61 4.62
C GLU A 186 1.69 13.16 4.82
N PHE A 187 0.65 12.97 5.63
CA PHE A 187 0.17 11.62 5.96
C PHE A 187 -1.34 11.48 5.88
N LEU A 188 -1.78 10.24 5.61
CA LEU A 188 -3.17 9.79 5.66
C LEU A 188 -3.26 8.62 6.64
N GLU A 189 -4.23 8.64 7.56
CA GLU A 189 -4.58 7.48 8.37
C GLU A 189 -5.93 6.92 7.91
N SER A 190 -6.02 5.60 7.74
CA SER A 190 -7.27 4.95 7.36
C SER A 190 -8.35 5.11 8.43
N ASN A 191 -9.61 5.12 8.01
CA ASN A 191 -10.77 5.00 8.88
C ASN A 191 -10.98 3.54 9.31
N ALA A 192 -10.67 2.59 8.44
CA ALA A 192 -10.70 1.16 8.71
C ALA A 192 -9.73 0.74 9.83
N ARG A 193 -10.12 -0.30 10.56
CA ARG A 193 -9.35 -0.94 11.63
C ARG A 193 -9.23 -2.42 11.30
N LEU A 194 -8.11 -2.79 10.70
CA LEU A 194 -7.84 -4.13 10.19
C LEU A 194 -8.00 -5.16 11.32
N PRO A 195 -8.93 -6.11 11.22
CA PRO A 195 -9.01 -7.19 12.19
C PRO A 195 -7.74 -8.03 12.15
N TYR A 196 -7.19 -8.37 13.31
CA TYR A 196 -6.10 -9.34 13.37
C TYR A 196 -6.56 -10.71 12.92
N ASN A 197 -5.62 -11.48 12.37
CA ASN A 197 -5.81 -12.83 11.90
C ASN A 197 -6.89 -12.96 10.82
N LYS A 198 -7.03 -11.92 9.98
CA LYS A 198 -7.88 -11.90 8.80
C LYS A 198 -7.13 -11.22 7.67
N TRP A 199 -7.39 -11.69 6.46
CA TRP A 199 -6.92 -11.00 5.28
C TRP A 199 -7.62 -9.65 5.15
N ALA A 200 -6.96 -8.72 4.47
CA ALA A 200 -7.50 -7.45 4.01
C ALA A 200 -6.90 -7.09 2.66
N HIS A 201 -7.67 -6.44 1.80
CA HIS A 201 -7.20 -5.92 0.52
C HIS A 201 -6.90 -4.43 0.64
N ILE A 202 -5.68 -4.01 0.33
CA ILE A 202 -5.25 -2.62 0.40
C ILE A 202 -4.90 -2.12 -1.00
N VAL A 203 -5.51 -1.00 -1.39
CA VAL A 203 -5.15 -0.30 -2.63
C VAL A 203 -4.91 1.17 -2.32
N VAL A 204 -3.71 1.65 -2.67
CA VAL A 204 -3.38 3.07 -2.71
C VAL A 204 -3.36 3.49 -4.17
N SER A 205 -4.14 4.50 -4.53
CA SER A 205 -4.25 5.01 -5.89
C SER A 205 -4.03 6.52 -5.88
N LYS A 206 -3.12 7.00 -6.72
CA LYS A 206 -2.71 8.41 -6.74
C LYS A 206 -2.77 8.99 -8.15
N THR A 207 -3.28 10.21 -8.26
CA THR A 207 -3.29 11.01 -9.49
C THR A 207 -3.09 12.50 -9.18
N GLY A 208 -2.00 13.07 -9.67
CA GLY A 208 -1.54 14.39 -9.26
C GLY A 208 -1.37 14.44 -7.74
N SER A 209 -1.98 15.43 -7.09
CA SER A 209 -1.98 15.56 -5.63
C SER A 209 -3.06 14.72 -4.92
N LYS A 210 -3.99 14.10 -5.65
CA LYS A 210 -5.11 13.36 -5.05
C LYS A 210 -4.73 11.92 -4.78
N ILE A 211 -4.88 11.49 -3.54
CA ILE A 211 -4.67 10.13 -3.06
C ILE A 211 -5.99 9.54 -2.63
N LYS A 212 -6.21 8.28 -3.00
CA LYS A 212 -7.33 7.45 -2.56
C LYS A 212 -6.77 6.19 -1.90
N LEU A 213 -7.20 5.94 -0.69
CA LEU A 213 -6.97 4.68 0.01
C LEU A 213 -8.25 3.86 -0.04
N PHE A 214 -8.15 2.64 -0.52
CA PHE A 214 -9.21 1.65 -0.49
C PHE A 214 -8.83 0.51 0.44
N VAL A 215 -9.81 0.03 1.20
CA VAL A 215 -9.68 -1.12 2.09
C VAL A 215 -10.83 -2.08 1.82
N ASN A 216 -10.52 -3.34 1.56
CA ASN A 216 -11.50 -4.40 1.24
C ASN A 216 -12.46 -4.05 0.10
N GLY A 217 -12.02 -3.23 -0.87
CA GLY A 217 -12.83 -2.81 -2.00
C GLY A 217 -13.58 -1.49 -1.83
N LEU A 218 -13.68 -0.97 -0.59
CA LEU A 218 -14.35 0.29 -0.31
C LEU A 218 -13.37 1.46 -0.33
N LEU A 219 -13.79 2.62 -0.84
CA LEU A 219 -13.05 3.86 -0.67
C LEU A 219 -13.09 4.26 0.81
N ASP A 220 -11.94 4.20 1.48
CA ASP A 220 -11.84 4.44 2.91
C ASP A 220 -11.51 5.89 3.24
N SER A 221 -10.54 6.46 2.51
CA SER A 221 -10.02 7.80 2.77
C SER A 221 -9.53 8.47 1.49
N VAL A 222 -9.70 9.79 1.40
CA VAL A 222 -9.19 10.63 0.31
C VAL A 222 -8.40 11.77 0.91
N GLN A 223 -7.22 12.04 0.35
CA GLN A 223 -6.41 13.20 0.71
C GLN A 223 -5.98 13.93 -0.55
N VAL A 224 -5.89 15.25 -0.46
CA VAL A 224 -5.26 16.08 -1.47
C VAL A 224 -4.01 16.65 -0.83
N LEU A 225 -2.84 16.34 -1.40
CA LEU A 225 -1.59 16.90 -0.93
C LEU A 225 -1.56 18.41 -1.16
N MET A 226 -1.06 19.14 -0.18
CA MET A 226 -0.97 20.60 -0.27
C MET A 226 0.22 21.06 -1.12
N ASN A 227 1.24 20.22 -1.22
CA ASN A 227 2.52 20.56 -1.85
C ASN A 227 2.90 19.59 -2.98
N PHE A 228 3.97 19.94 -3.72
CA PHE A 228 4.48 19.12 -4.81
C PHE A 228 5.15 17.85 -4.30
N ASP A 229 4.97 16.78 -5.06
CA ASP A 229 5.61 15.50 -4.82
C ASP A 229 7.13 15.58 -5.01
N ILE A 230 7.86 14.94 -4.10
CA ILE A 230 9.30 14.72 -4.27
C ILE A 230 9.51 13.33 -4.89
N GLU A 231 10.05 13.29 -6.10
CA GLU A 231 10.57 12.06 -6.71
C GLU A 231 11.91 11.67 -6.09
N ASN A 232 12.19 10.37 -6.05
CA ASN A 232 13.50 9.84 -5.64
C ASN A 232 13.90 8.62 -6.47
N ASP A 233 15.21 8.40 -6.57
CA ASP A 233 15.83 7.23 -7.21
C ASP A 233 16.09 6.08 -6.22
N SER A 234 15.63 6.24 -4.99
CA SER A 234 15.82 5.28 -3.90
C SER A 234 14.99 4.01 -4.12
N SER A 235 15.46 2.92 -3.54
CA SER A 235 14.82 1.59 -3.67
C SER A 235 13.51 1.51 -2.90
N PHE A 236 12.70 0.49 -3.26
CA PHE A 236 11.59 0.03 -2.45
C PHE A 236 12.04 -1.00 -1.43
N TYR A 237 11.41 -0.96 -0.27
CA TYR A 237 11.53 -1.93 0.81
C TYR A 237 10.14 -2.45 1.17
N LEU A 238 9.96 -3.76 1.19
CA LEU A 238 8.70 -4.44 1.55
C LEU A 238 8.89 -5.28 2.82
N GLY A 239 7.95 -5.19 3.74
CA GLY A 239 7.87 -5.95 4.99
C GLY A 239 8.57 -5.31 6.17
N ASN A 240 9.65 -4.56 5.93
CA ASN A 240 10.27 -3.68 6.90
C ASN A 240 11.18 -2.67 6.15
N ALA A 241 11.79 -1.74 6.89
CA ALA A 241 12.83 -0.86 6.38
C ALA A 241 14.14 -1.03 7.18
N PRO A 242 15.32 -0.99 6.53
CA PRO A 242 16.61 -1.20 7.19
C PRO A 242 16.86 -0.32 8.43
N TRP A 243 16.40 0.93 8.43
CA TRP A 243 16.57 1.88 9.55
C TRP A 243 15.50 1.74 10.65
N LEU A 244 14.54 0.82 10.49
CA LEU A 244 13.48 0.53 11.45
C LEU A 244 13.46 -0.95 11.88
N SER A 245 14.36 -1.79 11.36
CA SER A 245 14.34 -3.24 11.55
C SER A 245 14.42 -3.68 13.02
N ASP A 246 15.13 -2.91 13.84
CA ASP A 246 15.30 -3.16 15.27
C ASP A 246 14.28 -2.41 16.14
N GLU A 247 13.57 -1.44 15.55
CA GLU A 247 12.59 -0.60 16.24
C GLU A 247 11.16 -1.07 16.02
N CYS A 248 10.85 -1.72 14.90
CA CYS A 248 9.51 -2.22 14.60
C CYS A 248 9.61 -3.56 13.90
N SER A 249 8.93 -4.57 14.44
CA SER A 249 8.73 -5.86 13.78
C SER A 249 7.32 -5.88 13.21
N LEU A 250 7.20 -5.86 11.88
CA LEU A 250 5.96 -6.21 11.22
C LEU A 250 5.76 -7.72 11.37
N ASN A 251 4.56 -8.13 11.76
CA ASN A 251 4.17 -9.53 11.85
C ASN A 251 2.92 -9.74 11.01
N ALA A 252 3.11 -10.05 9.74
CA ALA A 252 2.03 -10.16 8.77
C ALA A 252 2.40 -11.06 7.59
N TYR A 253 1.39 -11.68 7.00
CA TYR A 253 1.51 -12.21 5.64
C TYR A 253 1.14 -11.11 4.64
N ILE A 254 1.86 -11.06 3.51
CA ILE A 254 1.56 -10.20 2.37
C ILE A 254 1.46 -11.06 1.13
N ASP A 255 0.48 -10.78 0.30
CA ASP A 255 0.23 -11.53 -0.92
C ASP A 255 -0.13 -10.62 -2.10
N GLU A 256 0.10 -11.09 -3.32
CA GLU A 256 -0.24 -10.41 -4.58
C GLU A 256 0.15 -8.92 -4.64
N LEU A 257 1.41 -8.59 -4.34
CA LEU A 257 1.87 -7.20 -4.47
C LEU A 257 1.93 -6.79 -5.94
N LYS A 258 1.17 -5.77 -6.30
CA LYS A 258 1.17 -5.14 -7.62
C LYS A 258 1.49 -3.66 -7.51
N ILE A 259 2.34 -3.17 -8.38
CA ILE A 259 2.60 -1.73 -8.57
C ILE A 259 2.27 -1.38 -10.02
N LEU A 260 1.49 -0.32 -10.22
CA LEU A 260 1.09 0.20 -11.52
C LEU A 260 1.54 1.66 -11.67
N ASP A 261 1.85 2.09 -12.88
CA ASP A 261 2.18 3.49 -13.23
C ASP A 261 0.95 4.35 -13.53
N VAL A 262 -0.25 3.81 -13.31
CA VAL A 262 -1.54 4.47 -13.56
C VAL A 262 -2.44 4.42 -12.33
N GLU A 263 -3.44 5.32 -12.29
CA GLU A 263 -4.51 5.28 -11.30
C GLU A 263 -5.42 4.05 -11.51
N THR A 264 -5.52 3.18 -10.50
CA THR A 264 -6.52 2.12 -10.43
C THR A 264 -7.86 2.76 -10.07
N LYS A 265 -8.87 2.54 -10.91
CA LYS A 265 -10.22 3.10 -10.74
C LYS A 265 -11.04 2.26 -9.74
N SER A 266 -12.03 2.90 -9.10
CA SER A 266 -12.84 2.26 -8.06
C SER A 266 -13.48 0.93 -8.51
N TYR A 267 -14.00 0.85 -9.75
CA TYR A 267 -14.60 -0.38 -10.26
C TYR A 267 -13.59 -1.53 -10.40
N GLN A 268 -12.33 -1.25 -10.71
CA GLN A 268 -11.27 -2.27 -10.77
C GLN A 268 -10.94 -2.78 -9.37
N VAL A 269 -10.80 -1.86 -8.41
CA VAL A 269 -10.57 -2.20 -7.01
C VAL A 269 -11.71 -3.06 -6.44
N GLN A 270 -12.97 -2.69 -6.76
CA GLN A 270 -14.15 -3.44 -6.33
C GLN A 270 -14.22 -4.84 -6.98
N ALA A 271 -13.88 -4.95 -8.27
CA ALA A 271 -13.82 -6.24 -8.95
C ALA A 271 -12.77 -7.18 -8.33
N GLU A 272 -11.56 -6.65 -8.04
CA GLU A 272 -10.48 -7.40 -7.38
C GLU A 272 -10.81 -7.76 -5.91
N ALA A 273 -11.62 -6.95 -5.24
CA ALA A 273 -12.10 -7.19 -3.88
C ALA A 273 -13.43 -7.96 -3.79
N SER A 274 -14.02 -8.40 -4.90
CA SER A 274 -15.37 -9.00 -4.90
C SER A 274 -15.53 -10.20 -3.96
N SER A 275 -14.49 -11.02 -3.82
CA SER A 275 -14.47 -12.17 -2.91
C SER A 275 -14.36 -11.81 -1.42
N PHE A 276 -14.05 -10.56 -1.07
CA PHE A 276 -13.77 -10.12 0.31
C PHE A 276 -15.02 -9.87 1.15
N LEU A 277 -16.09 -9.36 0.53
CA LEU A 277 -17.27 -8.87 1.25
C LEU A 277 -18.41 -9.88 1.26
N ALA A 278 -18.08 -11.18 1.19
CA ALA A 278 -19.06 -12.27 1.17
C ALA A 278 -20.13 -12.12 0.06
N GLY A 279 -19.73 -11.58 -1.10
CA GLY A 279 -20.61 -11.35 -2.23
C GLY A 279 -21.46 -10.07 -2.14
N ILE A 280 -21.27 -9.24 -1.12
CA ILE A 280 -21.88 -7.90 -1.06
C ILE A 280 -21.05 -6.95 -1.91
N GLU A 281 -21.69 -6.21 -2.80
CA GLU A 281 -21.03 -5.21 -3.63
C GLU A 281 -20.43 -4.09 -2.75
N PRO A 282 -19.13 -3.74 -2.87
CA PRO A 282 -18.54 -2.70 -2.04
C PRO A 282 -19.19 -1.31 -2.23
N ASN A 283 -19.80 -1.05 -3.39
CA ASN A 283 -20.49 0.20 -3.70
C ASN A 283 -21.85 0.34 -2.97
N PHE A 284 -22.36 -0.73 -2.35
CA PHE A 284 -23.61 -0.73 -1.60
C PHE A 284 -23.60 0.26 -0.43
N LEU A 285 -22.42 0.59 0.12
CA LEU A 285 -22.32 1.51 1.24
C LEU A 285 -21.08 2.40 1.22
N HIS A 286 -21.20 3.50 1.96
CA HIS A 286 -20.11 4.40 2.29
C HIS A 286 -20.08 4.73 3.78
N LEU A 287 -18.88 4.98 4.30
CA LEU A 287 -18.73 5.52 5.64
C LEU A 287 -19.06 7.02 5.62
N GLY A 288 -20.09 7.43 6.36
CA GLY A 288 -20.40 8.85 6.56
C GLY A 288 -19.57 9.45 7.69
N CYS A 289 -19.55 8.81 8.86
CA CYS A 289 -18.77 9.28 10.02
C CYS A 289 -18.52 8.14 11.02
N ILE A 290 -17.50 8.27 11.89
CA ILE A 290 -17.20 7.28 12.96
C ILE A 290 -17.67 7.75 14.34
N ASN A 291 -17.55 9.05 14.65
CA ASN A 291 -17.86 9.61 15.95
C ASN A 291 -18.59 10.94 15.77
N CYS A 292 -19.82 10.90 15.25
CA CYS A 292 -20.60 12.10 15.04
C CYS A 292 -22.01 12.00 15.64
N PRO A 293 -22.68 13.14 15.92
CA PRO A 293 -24.10 13.17 16.24
C PRO A 293 -24.97 12.71 15.05
N ILE A 294 -26.20 12.29 15.33
CA ILE A 294 -27.11 11.75 14.30
C ILE A 294 -27.40 12.73 13.15
N GLU A 295 -27.52 14.04 13.43
CA GLU A 295 -27.74 15.06 12.40
C GLU A 295 -26.54 15.18 11.44
N THR A 296 -25.33 15.04 11.97
CA THR A 296 -24.11 14.98 11.16
C THR A 296 -24.07 13.68 10.36
N ALA A 297 -24.49 12.55 10.94
CA ALA A 297 -24.53 11.27 10.23
C ALA A 297 -25.48 11.31 9.02
N LYS A 298 -26.63 11.96 9.17
CA LYS A 298 -27.61 12.17 8.08
C LYS A 298 -27.04 13.02 6.94
N SER A 299 -26.33 14.10 7.28
CA SER A 299 -25.77 15.04 6.29
C SER A 299 -24.44 14.61 5.70
N ALA A 300 -23.79 13.59 6.27
CA ALA A 300 -22.53 13.05 5.76
C ALA A 300 -22.69 12.15 4.52
N CYS A 301 -23.91 11.71 4.21
CA CYS A 301 -24.16 10.88 3.03
C CYS A 301 -24.06 11.70 1.75
N ILE A 302 -23.33 11.16 0.77
CA ILE A 302 -23.18 11.76 -0.55
C ILE A 302 -24.46 11.57 -1.38
N THR A 303 -24.59 12.31 -2.48
CA THR A 303 -25.73 12.16 -3.42
C THR A 303 -25.87 10.72 -3.89
N GLY A 304 -27.11 10.21 -3.89
CA GLY A 304 -27.43 8.82 -4.23
C GLY A 304 -27.27 7.85 -3.06
N TYR A 305 -27.02 8.36 -1.84
CA TYR A 305 -26.96 7.57 -0.62
C TYR A 305 -27.75 8.25 0.50
N HIS A 306 -28.35 7.45 1.37
CA HIS A 306 -29.00 7.89 2.59
C HIS A 306 -28.42 7.18 3.80
N LEU A 307 -28.64 7.73 5.00
CA LEU A 307 -28.27 7.02 6.23
C LEU A 307 -28.98 5.66 6.22
N CYS A 308 -28.27 4.55 6.41
CA CYS A 308 -28.86 3.23 6.30
C CYS A 308 -30.07 3.06 7.23
N THR A 309 -31.13 2.44 6.72
CA THR A 309 -32.24 1.94 7.51
C THR A 309 -31.83 0.72 8.34
N ASN A 310 -32.67 0.33 9.31
CA ASN A 310 -32.45 -0.92 10.04
C ASN A 310 -32.38 -2.14 9.10
N LEU A 311 -33.22 -2.17 8.06
CA LEU A 311 -33.26 -3.29 7.12
C LEU A 311 -31.94 -3.43 6.34
N GLU A 312 -31.39 -2.31 5.85
CA GLU A 312 -30.13 -2.32 5.07
C GLU A 312 -28.91 -2.61 5.95
N LEU A 313 -28.94 -2.14 7.20
CA LEU A 313 -27.93 -2.52 8.19
C LEU A 313 -27.89 -4.04 8.39
N TYR A 314 -29.06 -4.67 8.53
CA TYR A 314 -29.14 -6.11 8.73
C TYR A 314 -29.00 -6.93 7.43
N SER A 315 -29.22 -6.36 6.25
CA SER A 315 -29.05 -7.06 4.97
C SER A 315 -27.58 -7.23 4.58
N GLY A 316 -26.67 -6.39 5.09
CA GLY A 316 -25.25 -6.55 4.82
C GLY A 316 -24.33 -5.46 5.35
N ALA A 317 -24.84 -4.24 5.56
CA ALA A 317 -23.97 -3.12 5.95
C ALA A 317 -23.30 -3.33 7.31
N TYR A 318 -23.97 -4.00 8.26
CA TYR A 318 -23.34 -4.37 9.54
C TYR A 318 -22.17 -5.36 9.37
N THR A 319 -22.30 -6.32 8.45
CA THR A 319 -21.23 -7.28 8.14
C THR A 319 -20.01 -6.58 7.57
N ILE A 320 -20.20 -5.67 6.61
CA ILE A 320 -19.11 -4.87 6.05
C ILE A 320 -18.50 -3.98 7.13
N ALA A 321 -19.29 -3.29 7.95
CA ALA A 321 -18.78 -2.45 9.03
C ALA A 321 -17.86 -3.21 10.00
N ARG A 322 -18.16 -4.50 10.24
CA ARG A 322 -17.30 -5.40 11.02
C ARG A 322 -16.03 -5.81 10.28
N PHE A 323 -16.11 -6.10 8.98
CA PHE A 323 -14.92 -6.39 8.16
C PHE A 323 -13.98 -5.18 8.05
N MET A 324 -14.53 -3.99 8.04
CA MET A 324 -13.78 -2.72 8.07
C MET A 324 -13.32 -2.34 9.49
N GLY A 325 -13.80 -3.04 10.53
CA GLY A 325 -13.47 -2.78 11.93
C GLY A 325 -14.02 -1.46 12.49
N TRP A 326 -14.95 -0.80 11.82
CA TRP A 326 -15.53 0.47 12.27
C TRP A 326 -16.25 0.30 13.62
N THR A 327 -16.93 -0.83 13.81
CA THR A 327 -17.67 -1.15 15.04
C THR A 327 -16.79 -1.29 16.28
N GLU A 328 -15.47 -1.33 16.11
CA GLU A 328 -14.52 -1.36 17.22
C GLU A 328 -14.19 0.03 17.76
N LEU A 329 -14.44 1.08 16.97
CA LEU A 329 -14.24 2.47 17.36
C LEU A 329 -15.45 3.03 18.10
N ASN A 330 -16.65 2.68 17.64
CA ASN A 330 -17.89 3.03 18.30
C ASN A 330 -18.93 1.93 18.03
N ARG A 331 -19.63 1.51 19.08
CA ARG A 331 -20.61 0.42 18.99
C ARG A 331 -21.99 0.90 18.56
N ASN A 332 -22.25 2.21 18.66
CA ASN A 332 -23.50 2.81 18.24
C ASN A 332 -23.43 3.14 16.75
N ILE A 333 -24.30 2.52 15.95
CA ILE A 333 -24.47 2.83 14.53
C ILE A 333 -25.80 3.54 14.39
N TRP A 334 -25.76 4.75 13.82
CA TRP A 334 -26.95 5.53 13.54
C TRP A 334 -27.76 4.90 12.42
N THR A 335 -29.08 4.92 12.58
CA THR A 335 -30.01 4.41 11.59
C THR A 335 -31.01 5.49 11.20
N TYR A 336 -31.47 5.47 9.95
CA TYR A 336 -32.47 6.42 9.47
C TYR A 336 -33.73 6.41 10.34
N ASN A 337 -34.13 5.24 10.84
CA ASN A 337 -35.31 5.07 11.68
C ASN A 337 -35.21 5.86 13.00
N GLN A 338 -34.01 6.11 13.52
CA GLN A 338 -33.81 6.87 14.76
C GLN A 338 -34.13 8.36 14.60
N LEU A 339 -34.09 8.90 13.38
CA LEU A 339 -34.44 10.31 13.11
C LEU A 339 -35.92 10.63 13.38
N PHE A 340 -36.78 9.61 13.45
CA PHE A 340 -38.23 9.76 13.64
C PHE A 340 -38.72 9.30 15.02
N ARG A 341 -37.83 8.86 15.92
CA ARG A 341 -38.21 8.53 17.29
C ARG A 341 -38.54 9.83 18.03
N GLN A 342 -39.78 9.94 18.53
CA GLN A 342 -40.14 11.00 19.48
C GLN A 342 -39.40 10.73 20.80
N ASP A 343 -38.89 11.79 21.44
CA ASP A 343 -38.12 11.81 22.70
C ASP A 343 -38.90 11.29 23.94
N SER A 344 -39.59 10.14 23.84
CA SER A 344 -40.47 9.65 24.91
C SER A 344 -39.79 8.75 25.93
N GLU A 345 -38.54 8.33 25.74
CA GLU A 345 -37.85 7.47 26.71
C GLU A 345 -36.44 7.98 26.98
N GLN A 346 -36.14 8.19 28.27
CA GLN A 346 -34.84 8.56 28.81
C GLN A 346 -33.81 7.44 28.63
N GLU A 347 -33.50 7.07 27.39
CA GLU A 347 -32.26 6.35 27.11
C GLU A 347 -31.10 7.35 27.25
N GLU A 348 -30.02 6.93 27.93
CA GLU A 348 -28.78 7.69 28.02
C GLU A 348 -28.44 8.22 26.62
N ARG A 349 -28.43 9.56 26.45
CA ARG A 349 -28.20 10.15 25.12
C ARG A 349 -26.80 9.78 24.67
N VAL A 350 -26.72 8.75 23.83
CA VAL A 350 -25.50 8.40 23.13
C VAL A 350 -25.22 9.57 22.18
N ASN A 351 -24.33 10.48 22.59
CA ASN A 351 -24.09 11.72 21.84
C ASN A 351 -23.25 11.53 20.58
N SER A 352 -22.73 10.32 20.33
CA SER A 352 -21.89 10.02 19.17
C SER A 352 -22.06 8.58 18.70
N GLY A 353 -22.04 8.39 17.39
CA GLY A 353 -22.13 7.09 16.73
C GLY A 353 -21.50 7.12 15.34
N ILE A 354 -21.61 5.99 14.66
CA ILE A 354 -21.16 5.78 13.29
C ILE A 354 -22.32 6.03 12.34
N GLY A 355 -22.13 6.92 11.36
CA GLY A 355 -23.03 7.08 10.23
C GLY A 355 -22.57 6.19 9.09
N ILE A 356 -23.41 5.25 8.66
CA ILE A 356 -23.18 4.43 7.47
C ILE A 356 -24.24 4.81 6.46
N CYS A 357 -23.82 5.10 5.23
CA CYS A 357 -24.68 5.53 4.15
C CYS A 357 -24.89 4.38 3.18
N CYS A 358 -26.15 4.03 2.90
CA CYS A 358 -26.55 2.97 1.99
C CYS A 358 -27.02 3.57 0.67
N LEU A 359 -26.74 2.87 -0.43
CA LEU A 359 -27.10 3.30 -1.78
C LEU A 359 -28.63 3.45 -1.91
N ASP A 360 -29.08 4.56 -2.48
CA ASP A 360 -30.47 4.75 -2.86
C ASP A 360 -30.81 3.78 -3.98
N LEU A 361 -31.81 2.92 -3.76
CA LEU A 361 -32.37 2.14 -4.84
C LEU A 361 -33.16 3.09 -5.75
N GLU A 362 -32.56 3.51 -6.87
CA GLU A 362 -33.31 4.20 -7.91
C GLU A 362 -34.48 3.29 -8.35
N GLU A 363 -35.69 3.85 -8.44
CA GLU A 363 -36.77 3.17 -9.15
C GLU A 363 -36.32 2.96 -10.60
N PRO A 364 -36.48 1.75 -11.18
CA PRO A 364 -35.98 1.38 -12.49
C PRO A 364 -36.74 2.12 -13.61
N SER A 365 -36.47 3.41 -13.78
CA SER A 365 -37.15 4.26 -14.76
C SER A 365 -36.20 5.05 -15.66
N GLN A 366 -34.87 4.92 -15.52
CA GLN A 366 -33.90 5.59 -16.38
C GLN A 366 -32.64 4.76 -16.70
N MET A 367 -32.83 3.52 -17.16
CA MET A 367 -31.83 2.81 -17.97
C MET A 367 -32.31 2.67 -19.41
#